data_AF-A0A428WEJ1-F1
#
_entry.id   AF-A0A428WEJ1-F1
#
_cell.length_a   1.000
_cell.length_b   1.000
_cell.length_c   1.000
_cell.angle_alpha   90.00
_cell.angle_beta   90.00
_cell.angle_gamma   90.00
#
_symmetry.space_group_name_H-M   'P 1'
#
loop_
_entity.id
_entity.type
_entity.pdbx_description
1 polymer ?
#
loop_
_entity_poly.entity_id
_entity_poly.type
_entity_poly.pdbx_seq_one_letter_code
_entity_poly.pdbx_strand_id
1 'polypeptide(L)'
;MGLIRKSLMISTGGLVRGSSKKQRVAKKSLRELQAQTRLQQQALAQQAVSPAAQPPAPAGPPAGWYPSPTQQGATQWWDGVRWTEHFRPAS
;
A
#
# COMPACT_ATOMS: atom_id res chain seq x y z
N MET A 1 -3.37 2.15 41.24
CA MET A 1 -4.38 3.21 41.43
C MET A 1 -5.38 3.09 40.30
N GLY A 2 -6.50 2.41 40.56
CA GLY A 2 -7.44 1.93 39.54
C GLY A 2 -8.35 3.01 38.96
N LEU A 3 -8.47 3.05 37.63
CA LEU A 3 -9.43 3.88 36.94
C LEU A 3 -10.81 3.22 36.98
N ILE A 4 -11.76 4.02 37.44
CA ILE A 4 -13.13 3.67 37.82
C ILE A 4 -13.88 3.07 36.63
N ARG A 5 -14.27 1.79 36.77
CA ARG A 5 -15.35 1.18 35.98
C ARG A 5 -16.60 2.02 36.23
N LYS A 6 -17.04 2.78 35.23
CA LYS A 6 -18.33 3.47 35.25
C LYS A 6 -19.45 2.43 35.26
N SER A 7 -19.89 2.09 36.46
CA SER A 7 -21.21 1.52 36.72
C SER A 7 -22.25 2.54 36.28
N LEU A 8 -23.11 2.16 35.34
CA LEU A 8 -24.41 2.80 35.18
C LEU A 8 -25.44 1.73 34.84
N MET A 9 -25.82 0.96 35.87
CA MET A 9 -27.15 0.38 35.92
C MET A 9 -28.12 1.50 36.26
N ILE A 10 -28.99 1.87 35.32
CA ILE A 10 -30.20 2.63 35.65
C ILE A 10 -31.36 2.13 34.76
N SER A 11 -32.47 1.84 35.44
CA SER A 11 -33.85 1.77 34.96
C SER A 11 -34.40 0.44 34.42
N THR A 12 -34.76 -0.40 35.38
CA THR A 12 -36.12 -0.93 35.58
C THR A 12 -37.23 0.03 35.10
N GLY A 13 -38.20 -0.51 34.37
CA GLY A 13 -39.61 -0.10 34.43
C GLY A 13 -40.03 1.13 33.62
N GLY A 14 -40.46 0.89 32.37
CA GLY A 14 -41.40 1.77 31.69
C GLY A 14 -40.90 2.34 30.36
N LEU A 15 -41.20 1.65 29.26
CA LEU A 15 -41.66 2.29 28.02
C LEU A 15 -42.20 1.25 27.03
N VAL A 16 -43.33 0.61 27.34
CA VAL A 16 -44.17 0.04 26.28
C VAL A 16 -44.88 1.23 25.62
N ARG A 17 -44.77 1.32 24.28
CA ARG A 17 -45.30 2.37 23.38
C ARG A 17 -44.45 3.65 23.27
N GLY A 18 -43.34 3.56 22.52
CA GLY A 18 -42.62 4.76 22.05
C GLY A 18 -41.31 4.56 21.27
N SER A 19 -40.88 3.32 20.97
CA SER A 19 -39.52 3.03 20.46
C SER A 19 -39.31 3.21 18.94
N SER A 20 -40.35 3.46 18.13
CA SER A 20 -40.23 3.20 16.69
C SER A 20 -39.41 4.23 15.87
N LYS A 21 -39.39 5.52 16.25
CA LYS A 21 -38.67 6.54 15.46
C LYS A 21 -37.16 6.59 15.78
N LYS A 22 -36.80 6.50 17.05
CA LYS A 22 -35.39 6.46 17.51
C LYS A 22 -34.69 5.20 17.03
N GLN A 23 -35.39 4.05 17.03
CA GLN A 23 -34.83 2.80 16.53
C GLN A 23 -34.60 2.82 15.00
N ARG A 24 -35.44 3.53 14.23
CA ARG A 24 -35.22 3.73 12.79
C ARG A 24 -34.05 4.68 12.51
N VAL A 25 -33.94 5.78 13.26
CA VAL A 25 -32.82 6.72 13.13
C VAL A 25 -31.51 6.07 13.57
N ALA A 26 -31.50 5.30 14.68
CA ALA A 26 -30.32 4.57 15.16
C ALA A 26 -29.86 3.46 14.20
N LYS A 27 -30.79 2.75 13.55
CA LYS A 27 -30.44 1.75 12.52
C LYS A 27 -29.95 2.39 11.24
N LYS A 28 -30.54 3.52 10.83
CA LYS A 28 -30.07 4.29 9.67
C LYS A 28 -28.65 4.81 9.92
N SER A 29 -28.38 5.38 11.10
CA SER A 29 -27.05 5.87 11.47
C SER A 29 -26.02 4.74 11.54
N LEU A 30 -26.41 3.52 11.96
CA LEU A 30 -25.53 2.35 11.91
C LEU A 30 -25.18 1.94 10.48
N ARG A 31 -26.16 1.97 9.56
CA ARG A 31 -25.91 1.69 8.14
C ARG A 31 -25.01 2.74 7.50
N GLU A 32 -25.20 4.01 7.85
CA GLU A 32 -24.36 5.12 7.40
C GLU A 32 -22.93 4.97 7.92
N LEU A 33 -22.75 4.59 9.19
CA LEU A 33 -21.43 4.33 9.77
C LEU A 33 -20.73 3.13 9.09
N GLN A 34 -21.47 2.04 8.84
CA GLN A 34 -20.96 0.89 8.11
C GLN A 34 -20.57 1.24 6.67
N ALA A 35 -21.37 2.07 5.99
CA ALA A 35 -21.06 2.55 4.65
C ALA A 35 -19.79 3.41 4.65
N GLN A 36 -19.64 4.32 5.61
CA GLN A 36 -18.44 5.14 5.78
C GLN A 36 -17.20 4.27 6.04
N THR A 37 -17.28 3.29 6.95
CA THR A 37 -16.19 2.34 7.19
C THR A 37 -15.84 1.54 5.94
N ARG A 38 -16.83 1.08 5.16
CA ARG A 38 -16.58 0.32 3.94
C ARG A 38 -15.86 1.16 2.89
N LEU A 39 -16.29 2.41 2.69
CA LEU A 39 -15.62 3.34 1.77
C LEU A 39 -14.18 3.60 2.21
N GLN A 40 -13.94 3.76 3.52
CA GLN A 40 -12.60 3.93 4.05
C GLN A 40 -11.71 2.71 3.81
N GLN A 41 -12.21 1.50 4.08
CA GLN A 41 -11.48 0.26 3.81
C GLN A 41 -11.17 0.09 2.32
N GLN A 42 -12.12 0.44 1.43
CA GLN A 42 -11.91 0.40 -0.01
C GLN A 42 -10.86 1.41 -0.49
N ALA A 43 -10.80 2.60 0.10
CA ALA A 43 -9.77 3.58 -0.22
C ALA A 43 -8.38 3.10 0.24
N LEU A 44 -8.28 2.52 1.44
CA LEU A 44 -7.03 1.93 1.92
C LEU A 44 -6.58 0.75 1.03
N ALA A 45 -7.51 -0.09 0.61
CA ALA A 45 -7.21 -1.19 -0.31
C ALA A 45 -6.71 -0.67 -1.67
N GLN A 46 -7.34 0.38 -2.21
CA GLN A 46 -6.89 1.05 -3.44
C GLN A 46 -5.48 1.64 -3.32
N GLN A 47 -5.14 2.22 -2.17
CA GLN A 47 -3.78 2.70 -1.91
C GLN A 47 -2.77 1.55 -1.80
N ALA A 48 -3.15 0.42 -1.20
CA ALA A 48 -2.28 -0.75 -1.08
C ALA A 48 -2.04 -1.48 -2.42
N VAL A 49 -3.00 -1.45 -3.34
CA VAL A 49 -2.83 -2.02 -4.70
C VAL A 49 -2.32 -1.03 -5.72
N SER A 50 -1.99 0.21 -5.32
CA SER A 50 -1.28 1.10 -6.23
C SER A 50 0.02 0.39 -6.59
N PRO A 51 0.28 0.09 -7.87
CA PRO A 51 1.59 -0.40 -8.27
C PRO A 51 2.53 0.75 -7.96
N ALA A 52 3.10 0.73 -6.76
CA ALA A 52 4.13 1.64 -6.33
C ALA A 52 5.10 1.69 -7.50
N ALA A 53 5.20 2.88 -8.12
CA ALA A 53 6.02 3.12 -9.28
C ALA A 53 7.34 2.42 -9.03
N GLN A 54 7.51 1.24 -9.63
CA GLN A 54 8.77 0.53 -9.55
C GLN A 54 9.74 1.54 -10.14
N PRO A 55 10.78 1.95 -9.40
CA PRO A 55 11.74 2.89 -9.96
C PRO A 55 12.12 2.32 -11.32
N PRO A 56 12.05 3.11 -12.41
CA PRO A 56 12.36 2.60 -13.73
C PRO A 56 13.69 1.88 -13.58
N ALA A 57 13.71 0.57 -13.85
CA ALA A 57 14.94 -0.20 -13.82
C ALA A 57 15.96 0.64 -14.60
N PRO A 58 17.15 0.91 -14.05
CA PRO A 58 18.09 1.81 -14.70
C PRO A 58 18.21 1.33 -16.14
N ALA A 59 17.77 2.18 -17.07
CA ALA A 59 17.87 1.91 -18.50
C ALA A 59 19.34 2.07 -18.86
N GLY A 60 20.14 1.12 -18.41
CA GLY A 60 21.54 1.00 -18.74
C GLY A 60 21.68 0.74 -20.24
N PRO A 61 22.89 0.94 -20.77
CA PRO A 61 23.18 0.52 -22.13
C PRO A 61 22.75 -0.94 -22.34
N PRO A 62 22.20 -1.30 -23.52
CA PRO A 62 21.85 -2.68 -23.82
C PRO A 62 23.08 -3.56 -23.76
N ALA A 63 22.88 -4.85 -23.53
CA ALA A 63 23.97 -5.83 -23.50
C ALA A 63 24.75 -5.80 -24.82
N GLY A 64 26.08 -5.67 -24.73
CA GLY A 64 26.91 -5.39 -25.89
C GLY A 64 28.41 -5.25 -25.58
N TRP A 65 29.20 -5.06 -26.63
CA TRP A 65 30.64 -4.81 -26.54
C TRP A 65 30.90 -3.30 -26.44
N TYR A 66 31.50 -2.87 -25.34
CA TYR A 66 31.83 -1.46 -25.10
C TYR A 66 33.32 -1.30 -24.73
N PRO A 67 33.95 -0.15 -25.04
CA PRO A 67 35.36 0.08 -24.74
C PRO A 67 35.67 -0.13 -23.25
N SER A 68 36.70 -0.93 -22.94
CA SER A 68 37.07 -1.21 -21.55
C SER A 68 37.75 0.01 -20.92
N PRO A 69 37.32 0.49 -19.75
CA PRO A 69 38.03 1.54 -19.03
C PRO A 69 39.37 1.04 -18.44
N THR A 70 39.51 -0.27 -18.25
CA THR A 70 40.68 -0.90 -17.60
C THR A 70 41.78 -1.26 -18.60
N GLN A 71 41.42 -1.59 -19.84
CA GLN A 71 42.37 -1.94 -20.90
C GLN A 71 42.18 -1.06 -22.13
N GLN A 72 43.14 -0.17 -22.36
CA GLN A 72 43.23 0.66 -23.55
C GLN A 72 43.35 -0.25 -24.79
N GLY A 73 42.48 -0.05 -25.78
CA GLY A 73 42.47 -0.87 -27.01
C GLY A 73 41.76 -2.22 -26.88
N ALA A 74 41.04 -2.47 -25.78
CA ALA A 74 40.19 -3.64 -25.62
C ALA A 74 38.73 -3.25 -25.42
N THR A 75 37.84 -4.15 -25.81
CA THR A 75 36.40 -4.02 -25.63
C THR A 75 35.93 -5.09 -24.65
N GLN A 76 35.12 -4.70 -23.65
CA GLN A 76 34.58 -5.60 -22.63
C GLN A 76 33.08 -5.82 -22.87
N TRP A 77 32.57 -6.99 -22.51
CA TRP A 77 31.13 -7.29 -22.64
C TRP A 77 30.34 -6.76 -21.44
N TRP A 78 29.33 -5.95 -21.71
CA TRP A 78 28.32 -5.47 -20.77
C TRP A 78 27.08 -6.37 -20.84
N ASP A 79 26.59 -6.88 -19.70
CA ASP A 79 25.40 -7.75 -19.65
C ASP A 79 24.07 -6.98 -19.49
N GLY A 80 24.13 -5.64 -19.43
CA GLY A 80 22.99 -4.77 -19.12
C GLY A 80 23.00 -4.22 -17.69
N VAL A 81 23.75 -4.86 -16.79
CA VAL A 81 23.80 -4.50 -15.36
C VAL A 81 25.24 -4.30 -14.86
N ARG A 82 26.19 -5.06 -15.41
CA ARG A 82 27.62 -5.04 -15.05
C ARG A 82 28.50 -5.44 -16.23
N TRP A 83 29.78 -5.10 -16.08
CA TRP A 83 30.84 -5.61 -16.93
C TRP A 83 31.12 -7.07 -16.60
N THR A 84 31.26 -7.89 -17.63
CA THR A 84 31.67 -9.29 -17.50
C THR A 84 33.16 -9.43 -17.80
N GLU A 85 33.75 -10.57 -17.46
CA GLU A 85 35.18 -10.85 -17.69
C GLU A 85 35.50 -11.23 -19.15
N HIS A 86 34.57 -11.01 -20.09
CA HIS A 86 34.82 -11.25 -21.51
C HIS A 86 35.44 -10.02 -22.15
N PHE A 87 36.64 -10.18 -22.71
CA PHE A 87 37.37 -9.14 -23.43
C PHE A 87 37.64 -9.55 -24.87
N ARG A 88 37.68 -8.57 -25.77
CA ARG A 88 38.10 -8.73 -27.15
C ARG A 88 39.03 -7.57 -27.56
N PRO A 89 40.02 -7.81 -28.43
CA PRO A 89 40.81 -6.74 -29.00
C PRO A 89 39.92 -5.79 -29.80
N ALA A 90 40.07 -4.48 -29.61
CA ALA A 90 39.49 -3.50 -30.52
C ALA A 90 40.26 -3.62 -31.85
N SER A 91 39.54 -3.93 -32.93
CA SER A 91 40.10 -4.14 -34.27
C SER A 91 40.64 -2.86 -34.87
#